data_AF-A0A257PQT1-F1
#
_entry.id   AF-A0A257PQT1-F1
#
_cell.length_a   1.000
_cell.length_b   1.000
_cell.length_c   1.000
_cell.angle_alpha   90.00
_cell.angle_beta   90.00
_cell.angle_gamma   90.00
#
_symmetry.space_group_name_H-M   'P 1'
#
loop_
_entity.id
_entity.type
_entity.pdbx_description
1 polymer ?
#
loop_
_entity_poly.entity_id
_entity_poly.type
_entity_poly.pdbx_seq_one_letter_code
_entity_poly.pdbx_strand_id
1 'polypeptide(L)'
;LDKLPANLGRDGAAARQAYAAADITYLEGALDNSNGPGRAETLLAHDCASQLQGPFRLQRGQAYAEYDAKYLAHGKHKLVIVPGCAHTVSCVFSSPAARAALFP
;
A
#
# COMPACT_ATOMS: atom_id res chain seq x y z
N LEU A 1 9.01 -18.61 10.72
CA LEU A 1 7.93 -17.82 10.09
C LEU A 1 6.92 -18.68 9.32
N ASP A 2 7.04 -20.02 9.32
CA ASP A 2 6.19 -20.89 8.48
C ASP A 2 5.14 -21.73 9.24
N LYS A 3 5.01 -21.58 10.57
CA LYS A 3 3.95 -22.24 11.33
C LYS A 3 2.72 -21.33 11.42
N LEU A 4 1.89 -21.36 10.37
CA LEU A 4 0.59 -20.73 10.41
C LEU A 4 -0.40 -21.54 11.27
N PRO A 5 -1.35 -20.89 11.96
CA PRO A 5 -2.43 -21.59 12.65
C PRO A 5 -3.19 -22.54 11.72
N ALA A 6 -3.42 -23.78 12.16
CA ALA A 6 -4.05 -24.83 11.35
C ALA A 6 -5.46 -24.48 10.86
N ASN A 7 -6.18 -23.60 11.59
CA ASN A 7 -7.52 -23.15 11.23
C ASN A 7 -7.58 -22.19 10.02
N LEU A 8 -6.43 -21.73 9.50
CA LEU A 8 -6.39 -20.85 8.33
C LEU A 8 -6.59 -21.59 7.00
N GLY A 9 -6.55 -22.93 6.99
CA GLY A 9 -6.82 -23.75 5.81
C GLY A 9 -5.79 -23.62 4.67
N ARG A 10 -4.68 -22.91 4.89
CA ARG A 10 -3.55 -22.75 3.95
C ARG A 10 -2.25 -22.54 4.71
N ASP A 11 -1.16 -23.04 4.13
CA ASP A 11 0.19 -22.78 4.65
C ASP A 11 0.74 -21.43 4.13
N GLY A 12 1.94 -21.06 4.61
CA GLY A 12 2.58 -19.80 4.24
C GLY A 12 2.98 -19.73 2.76
N ALA A 13 3.31 -20.85 2.12
CA ALA A 13 3.67 -20.87 0.70
C ALA A 13 2.43 -20.62 -0.17
N ALA A 14 1.32 -21.30 0.13
CA ALA A 14 0.05 -21.09 -0.53
C ALA A 14 -0.46 -19.65 -0.33
N ALA A 15 -0.29 -19.07 0.85
CA ALA A 15 -0.64 -17.66 1.10
C ALA A 15 0.18 -16.68 0.25
N ARG A 16 1.50 -16.90 0.14
CA ARG A 16 2.39 -16.07 -0.70
C ARG A 16 2.04 -16.18 -2.19
N GLN A 17 1.74 -17.39 -2.67
CA GLN A 17 1.31 -17.61 -4.06
C GLN A 17 -0.03 -16.91 -4.35
N ALA A 18 -1.00 -17.03 -3.45
CA ALA A 18 -2.30 -16.37 -3.60
C ALA A 18 -2.15 -14.84 -3.61
N TYR A 19 -1.30 -14.29 -2.74
CA TYR A 19 -0.98 -12.86 -2.72
C TYR A 19 -0.35 -12.41 -4.04
N ALA A 20 0.70 -13.08 -4.52
CA ALA A 20 1.38 -12.74 -5.77
C ALA A 20 0.50 -12.89 -7.03
N ALA A 21 -0.61 -13.62 -6.94
CA ALA A 21 -1.55 -13.81 -8.05
C ALA A 21 -2.78 -12.88 -7.97
N ALA A 22 -2.98 -12.17 -6.87
CA ALA A 22 -4.11 -11.29 -6.69
C ALA A 22 -3.98 -10.05 -7.59
N ASP A 23 -5.12 -9.50 -8.02
CA ASP A 23 -5.16 -8.18 -8.64
C ASP A 23 -5.13 -7.11 -7.54
N ILE A 24 -3.95 -6.57 -7.29
CA ILE A 24 -3.71 -5.57 -6.26
C ILE A 24 -3.19 -4.30 -6.90
N THR A 25 -3.89 -3.19 -6.63
CA THR A 25 -3.40 -1.84 -6.89
C THR A 25 -3.34 -1.05 -5.59
N TYR A 26 -2.17 -0.52 -5.25
CA TYR A 26 -1.98 0.43 -4.17
C TYR A 26 -2.36 1.84 -4.65
N LEU A 27 -3.16 2.55 -3.87
CA LEU A 27 -3.58 3.92 -4.14
C LEU A 27 -3.00 4.83 -3.07
N GLU A 28 -2.17 5.80 -3.46
CA GLU A 28 -1.52 6.73 -2.53
C GLU A 28 -1.83 8.18 -2.89
N GLY A 29 -2.19 9.00 -1.91
CA GLY A 29 -2.40 10.43 -2.12
C GLY A 29 -1.07 11.15 -2.36
N ALA A 30 -0.95 11.90 -3.45
CA ALA A 30 0.28 12.64 -3.79
C ALA A 30 0.70 13.66 -2.71
N LEU A 31 -0.26 14.16 -1.92
CA LEU A 31 -0.03 15.14 -0.85
C LEU A 31 0.14 14.48 0.54
N ASP A 32 0.05 13.16 0.67
CA ASP A 32 0.34 12.42 1.92
C ASP A 32 1.86 12.22 2.10
N ASN A 33 2.61 13.30 1.89
CA ASN A 33 4.06 13.31 1.70
C ASN A 33 4.81 14.31 2.60
N SER A 34 4.09 14.93 3.55
CA SER A 34 4.60 15.95 4.46
C SER A 34 3.68 16.05 5.68
N ASN A 35 4.03 16.92 6.62
CA ASN A 35 3.09 17.42 7.63
C ASN A 35 2.14 18.47 7.03
N GLY A 36 0.99 18.66 7.67
CA GLY A 36 0.02 19.70 7.32
C GLY A 36 -1.44 19.23 7.26
N PRO A 37 -2.36 20.14 6.86
CA PRO A 37 -3.78 19.83 6.79
C PRO A 37 -4.08 18.62 5.91
N GLY A 38 -5.04 17.80 6.35
CA GLY A 38 -5.52 16.63 5.60
C GLY A 38 -4.56 15.43 5.58
N ARG A 39 -3.42 15.46 6.29
CA ARG A 39 -2.41 14.37 6.28
C ARG A 39 -2.46 13.45 7.51
N ALA A 40 -3.33 13.74 8.48
CA ALA A 40 -3.51 12.93 9.68
C ALA A 40 -2.18 12.55 10.38
N GLU A 41 -1.32 13.54 10.61
CA GLU A 41 0.03 13.37 11.18
C GLU A 41 0.00 12.67 12.54
N THR A 42 -0.95 13.01 13.41
CA THR A 42 -1.09 12.39 14.74
C THR A 42 -1.38 10.89 14.71
N LEU A 43 -1.82 10.37 13.56
CA LEU A 43 -2.07 8.94 13.32
C LEU A 43 -0.93 8.26 12.55
N LEU A 44 0.14 8.98 12.22
CA LEU A 44 1.28 8.42 11.53
C LEU A 44 2.17 7.68 12.53
N ALA A 45 2.48 6.41 12.26
CA ALA A 45 3.39 5.65 13.09
C ALA A 45 4.84 6.14 12.91
N HIS A 46 5.55 6.38 14.01
CA HIS A 46 6.92 6.91 14.04
C HIS A 46 7.95 5.96 14.70
N ASP A 47 7.59 4.71 14.96
CA ASP A 47 8.54 3.71 15.44
C ASP A 47 9.61 3.40 14.38
N CYS A 48 10.67 2.70 14.81
CA CYS A 48 11.81 2.37 13.96
C CYS A 48 11.42 1.60 12.67
N ALA A 49 10.50 0.63 12.78
CA ALA A 49 10.08 -0.17 11.63
C ALA A 49 9.28 0.65 10.63
N SER A 50 8.48 1.60 11.13
CA SER A 50 7.75 2.56 10.31
C SER A 50 8.68 3.55 9.60
N GLN A 51 9.69 4.08 10.29
CA GLN A 51 10.65 5.02 9.72
C GLN A 51 11.56 4.39 8.66
N LEU A 52 11.90 3.11 8.81
CA LEU A 52 12.66 2.36 7.80
C LEU A 52 11.95 2.31 6.44
N GLN A 53 10.62 2.33 6.44
CA GLN A 53 9.82 2.31 5.22
C GLN A 53 9.69 3.70 4.57
N GLY A 54 9.97 4.78 5.30
CA GLY A 54 9.91 6.15 4.80
C GLY A 54 9.27 7.13 5.79
N PRO A 55 9.49 8.45 5.59
CA PRO A 55 9.06 9.48 6.53
C PRO A 55 7.54 9.71 6.54
N PHE A 56 6.87 9.61 5.39
CA PHE A 56 5.40 9.78 5.26
C PHE A 56 4.77 8.65 4.43
N ARG A 57 3.43 8.60 4.37
CA ARG A 57 2.70 7.47 3.77
C ARG A 57 2.97 7.31 2.29
N LEU A 58 3.08 8.41 1.53
CA LEU A 58 3.45 8.33 0.11
C LEU A 58 4.79 7.61 -0.09
N GLN A 59 5.83 7.98 0.65
CA GLN A 59 7.15 7.33 0.52
C GLN A 59 7.10 5.87 0.98
N ARG A 60 6.31 5.56 2.02
CA ARG A 60 6.12 4.19 2.48
C ARG A 60 5.43 3.32 1.43
N GLY A 61 4.39 3.84 0.78
CA GLY A 61 3.69 3.16 -0.30
C GLY A 61 4.60 2.93 -1.52
N GLN A 62 5.41 3.93 -1.89
CA GLN A 62 6.42 3.79 -2.95
C GLN A 62 7.47 2.72 -2.62
N ALA A 63 8.07 2.79 -1.43
CA ALA A 63 9.06 1.81 -0.98
C ALA A 63 8.48 0.39 -0.90
N TYR A 64 7.23 0.26 -0.44
CA TYR A 64 6.55 -1.03 -0.39
C TYR A 64 6.25 -1.58 -1.79
N ALA A 65 5.80 -0.74 -2.73
CA ALA A 65 5.56 -1.17 -4.10
C ALA A 65 6.85 -1.66 -4.78
N GLU A 66 7.99 -1.00 -4.53
CA GLU A 66 9.30 -1.47 -5.01
C GLU A 66 9.70 -2.81 -4.38
N TYR A 67 9.50 -2.96 -3.08
CA TYR A 67 9.75 -4.23 -2.37
C TYR A 67 8.86 -5.36 -2.89
N ASP A 68 7.57 -5.10 -3.05
CA ASP A 68 6.58 -6.02 -3.57
C ASP A 68 6.92 -6.48 -4.99
N ALA A 69 7.24 -5.53 -5.87
CA ALA A 69 7.65 -5.83 -7.24
C ALA A 69 8.93 -6.67 -7.28
N LYS A 70 9.89 -6.43 -6.38
CA LYS A 70 11.16 -7.15 -6.35
C LYS A 70 11.05 -8.55 -5.74
N TYR A 71 10.27 -8.71 -4.68
CA TYR A 71 10.35 -9.91 -3.83
C TYR A 71 9.04 -10.69 -3.68
N LEU A 72 7.88 -10.08 -3.92
CA LEU A 72 6.59 -10.70 -3.62
C LEU A 72 5.79 -11.07 -4.88
N ALA A 73 5.47 -10.08 -5.72
CA ALA A 73 4.56 -10.25 -6.85
C ALA A 73 5.22 -10.10 -8.22
N HIS A 74 6.54 -9.87 -8.26
CA HIS A 74 7.33 -9.81 -9.50
C HIS A 74 6.76 -8.84 -10.54
N GLY A 75 6.30 -7.67 -10.07
CA GLY A 75 5.79 -6.58 -10.90
C GLY A 75 4.33 -6.71 -11.34
N LYS A 76 3.57 -7.68 -10.81
CA LYS A 76 2.14 -7.83 -11.13
C LYS A 76 1.24 -6.79 -10.46
N HIS A 77 1.58 -6.40 -9.23
CA HIS A 77 0.84 -5.36 -8.52
C HIS A 77 1.23 -3.97 -9.04
N LYS A 78 0.31 -3.01 -8.89
CA LYS A 78 0.46 -1.65 -9.42
C LYS A 78 0.43 -0.62 -8.29
N LEU A 79 1.10 0.50 -8.50
CA LEU A 79 0.98 1.70 -7.65
C LEU A 79 0.40 2.84 -8.49
N VAL A 80 -0.64 3.49 -7.97
CA VAL A 80 -1.21 4.71 -8.54
C VAL A 80 -1.10 5.82 -7.50
N ILE A 81 -0.39 6.89 -7.88
CA ILE A 81 -0.31 8.11 -7.09
C ILE A 81 -1.44 9.04 -7.54
N VAL A 82 -2.32 9.41 -6.62
CA VAL A 82 -3.51 10.23 -6.88
C VAL A 82 -3.18 11.72 -6.67
N PRO A 83 -3.16 12.54 -7.74
CA PRO A 83 -2.85 13.96 -7.64
C PRO A 83 -3.88 14.72 -6.79
N GLY A 84 -3.41 15.70 -6.01
CA GLY A 84 -4.27 16.61 -5.25
C GLY A 84 -4.90 16.02 -3.98
N CYS A 85 -4.72 14.73 -3.70
CA CYS A 85 -5.25 14.08 -2.50
C CYS A 85 -4.16 13.90 -1.43
N ALA A 86 -4.54 14.13 -0.17
CA ALA A 86 -3.75 13.78 1.02
C ALA A 86 -4.33 12.50 1.66
N HIS A 87 -4.38 12.41 2.99
CA HIS A 87 -4.90 11.28 3.75
C HIS A 87 -6.45 11.29 3.84
N THR A 88 -7.13 11.40 2.70
CA THR A 88 -8.59 11.52 2.62
C THR A 88 -9.15 10.47 1.66
N VAL A 89 -9.75 9.41 2.22
CA VAL A 89 -10.25 8.25 1.46
C VAL A 89 -11.22 8.65 0.36
N SER A 90 -12.16 9.55 0.66
CA SER A 90 -13.14 10.02 -0.33
C SER A 90 -12.47 10.74 -1.51
N CYS A 91 -11.41 11.50 -1.28
CA CYS A 91 -10.63 12.14 -2.35
C CYS A 91 -9.95 11.08 -3.23
N VAL A 92 -9.24 10.13 -2.60
CA VAL A 92 -8.49 9.09 -3.33
C VAL A 92 -9.43 8.22 -4.17
N PHE A 93 -10.49 7.68 -3.57
CA PHE A 93 -11.36 6.68 -4.20
C PHE A 93 -12.28 7.28 -5.27
N SER A 94 -12.70 8.54 -5.12
CA SER A 94 -13.51 9.22 -6.14
C SER A 94 -12.67 9.83 -7.27
N SER A 95 -11.34 9.80 -7.17
CA SER A 95 -10.47 10.42 -8.17
C SER A 95 -10.54 9.71 -9.53
N PRO A 96 -10.39 10.45 -10.64
CA PRO A 96 -10.27 9.85 -11.97
C PRO A 96 -9.12 8.85 -12.08
N ALA A 97 -8.02 9.08 -11.35
CA ALA A 97 -6.84 8.22 -11.34
C ALA A 97 -7.11 6.84 -10.71
N ALA A 98 -7.95 6.77 -9.67
CA ALA A 98 -8.29 5.51 -8.99
C ALA A 98 -9.35 4.69 -9.74
N ARG A 99 -10.13 5.31 -10.62
CA ARG A 99 -11.30 4.66 -11.26
C ARG A 99 -10.96 3.34 -11.96
N ALA A 100 -9.88 3.30 -12.73
CA ALA A 100 -9.45 2.09 -13.44
C ALA A 100 -9.00 0.95 -12.51
N ALA A 101 -8.57 1.27 -11.28
CA ALA A 101 -8.21 0.27 -10.28
C ALA A 101 -9.42 -0.27 -9.51
N LEU A 102 -10.46 0.56 -9.34
CA LEU A 102 -11.67 0.20 -8.57
C LEU A 102 -12.72 -0.51 -9.42
N PHE A 103 -12.77 -0.21 -10.72
CA PHE A 103 -13.72 -0.78 -11.67
C PHE A 103 -12.97 -1.26 -12.93
N PRO A 104 -12.16 -2.34 -12.80
CA PRO A 104 -11.36 -2.89 -13.90
C PRO A 104 -12.20 -3.54 -15.00
#